data_AF-B8CRW6-F1
#
_entry.id   AF-B8CRW6-F1
#
_cell.length_a   1.000
_cell.length_b   1.000
_cell.length_c   1.000
_cell.angle_alpha   90.00
_cell.angle_beta   90.00
_cell.angle_gamma   90.00
#
_symmetry.space_group_name_H-M   'P 1'
#
loop_
_entity.id
_entity.type
_entity.pdbx_description
1 polymer ?
#
loop_
_entity_poly.entity_id
_entity_poly.type
_entity_poly.pdbx_seq_one_letter_code
_entity_poly.pdbx_strand_id
1 'polypeptide(L)'
;MKPFTFENIKSLVGEQFVIKDQLGNQLPVSLTHITESKRESTTSFSAIFEFVAGGLLEDGGYYVEHPKIEKSYLCLSLNSSTEFEILVSSLKA
;
A
#
# COMPACT_ATOMS: atom_id res chain seq x y z
N MET A 1 -3.67 7.09 -15.42
CA MET A 1 -3.81 6.49 -14.07
C MET A 1 -3.54 7.60 -13.05
N LYS A 2 -4.07 7.53 -11.83
CA LYS A 2 -3.83 8.56 -10.80
C LYS A 2 -2.58 8.21 -9.98
N PRO A 3 -1.81 9.19 -9.47
CA PRO A 3 -0.66 8.91 -8.62
C PRO A 3 -1.08 8.26 -7.30
N PHE A 4 -0.20 7.45 -6.72
CA PHE A 4 -0.41 6.75 -5.45
C PHE A 4 -0.26 7.73 -4.26
N THR A 5 -1.32 8.48 -3.99
CA THR A 5 -1.39 9.46 -2.91
C THR A 5 -2.56 9.16 -1.98
N PHE A 6 -2.50 9.67 -0.75
CA PHE A 6 -3.57 9.50 0.24
C PHE A 6 -4.96 9.83 -0.33
N GLU A 7 -5.13 11.01 -0.93
CA GLU A 7 -6.40 11.47 -1.50
C GLU A 7 -6.96 10.53 -2.59
N ASN A 8 -6.08 9.99 -3.44
CA ASN A 8 -6.51 9.10 -4.52
C ASN A 8 -6.87 7.71 -4.00
N ILE A 9 -6.13 7.20 -3.01
CA ILE A 9 -6.31 5.84 -2.48
C ILE A 9 -7.46 5.79 -1.47
N LYS A 10 -7.74 6.89 -0.75
CA LYS A 10 -8.86 6.99 0.17
C LYS A 10 -10.21 6.67 -0.47
N SER A 11 -10.39 7.03 -1.74
CA SER A 11 -11.59 6.71 -2.51
C SER A 11 -11.74 5.24 -2.92
N LEU A 12 -10.69 4.43 -2.69
CA LEU A 12 -10.58 3.04 -3.12
C LEU A 12 -10.65 2.06 -1.94
N VAL A 13 -10.95 2.54 -0.72
CA VAL A 13 -11.17 1.67 0.43
C VAL A 13 -12.36 0.75 0.13
N GLY A 14 -12.15 -0.56 0.29
CA GLY A 14 -13.06 -1.63 -0.09
C GLY A 14 -12.76 -2.26 -1.46
N GLU A 15 -11.87 -1.66 -2.27
CA GLU A 15 -11.45 -2.24 -3.55
C GLU A 15 -10.29 -3.24 -3.38
N GLN A 16 -10.14 -4.13 -4.38
CA GLN A 16 -9.08 -5.13 -4.43
C GLN A 16 -7.86 -4.63 -5.21
N PHE A 17 -6.70 -4.84 -4.62
CA PHE A 17 -5.38 -4.52 -5.14
C PHE A 17 -4.60 -5.81 -5.38
N VAL A 18 -3.55 -5.72 -6.19
CA VAL A 18 -2.57 -6.79 -6.35
C VAL A 18 -1.25 -6.31 -5.79
N ILE A 19 -0.71 -7.04 -4.81
CA ILE A 19 0.65 -6.85 -4.33
C ILE A 19 1.55 -7.85 -5.05
N LYS A 20 2.73 -7.39 -5.50
CA LYS A 20 3.75 -8.20 -6.15
C LYS A 20 5.06 -8.13 -5.39
N ASP A 21 5.67 -9.28 -5.12
CA ASP A 21 7.01 -9.34 -4.58
C ASP A 21 8.08 -9.12 -5.68
N GLN A 22 9.36 -9.14 -5.27
CA GLN A 22 10.49 -8.98 -6.20
C GLN A 22 10.67 -10.18 -7.15
N LEU A 23 10.12 -11.34 -6.82
CA LEU A 23 10.15 -12.56 -7.64
C LEU A 23 8.98 -12.60 -8.63
N GLY A 24 8.04 -11.65 -8.54
CA GLY A 24 6.86 -11.55 -9.39
C GLY A 24 5.65 -12.35 -8.89
N ASN A 25 5.73 -12.96 -7.70
CA ASN A 25 4.58 -13.59 -7.07
C ASN A 25 3.53 -12.52 -6.76
N GLN A 26 2.26 -12.85 -7.00
CA GLN A 26 1.16 -11.91 -6.89
C GLN A 26 0.20 -12.38 -5.82
N LEU A 27 -0.27 -11.45 -5.01
CA LEU A 27 -1.23 -11.73 -3.95
C LEU A 27 -2.37 -10.70 -4.02
N PRO A 28 -3.63 -11.15 -4.19
CA PRO A 28 -4.76 -10.25 -4.14
C PRO A 28 -5.01 -9.84 -2.68
N VAL A 29 -5.15 -8.54 -2.48
CA VAL A 29 -5.44 -7.93 -1.17
C VAL A 29 -6.59 -6.95 -1.30
N SER A 30 -7.31 -6.72 -0.21
CA SER A 30 -8.36 -5.71 -0.13
C SER A 30 -7.88 -4.55 0.72
N LEU A 31 -8.02 -3.32 0.23
CA LEU A 31 -7.73 -2.13 1.04
C LEU A 31 -8.87 -1.93 2.03
N THR A 32 -8.61 -2.07 3.33
CA THR A 32 -9.65 -1.97 4.37
C THR A 32 -9.61 -0.66 5.15
N HIS A 33 -8.42 -0.08 5.30
CA HIS A 33 -8.26 1.17 6.02
C HIS A 33 -7.12 2.01 5.48
N ILE A 34 -7.22 3.34 5.64
CA ILE A 34 -6.14 4.27 5.33
C ILE A 34 -6.13 5.38 6.37
N THR A 35 -4.94 5.73 6.86
CA THR A 35 -4.76 6.74 7.91
C THR A 35 -3.70 7.73 7.46
N GLU A 36 -4.06 9.01 7.38
CA GLU A 36 -3.09 10.07 7.10
C GLU A 36 -2.21 10.30 8.33
N SER A 37 -0.90 10.26 8.15
CA SER A 37 0.09 10.62 9.17
C SER A 37 0.80 11.90 8.76
N LYS A 38 0.47 13.02 9.41
CA LYS A 38 1.21 14.27 9.24
C LYS A 38 2.37 14.31 10.24
N ARG A 39 3.59 14.09 9.76
CA ARG A 39 4.80 14.44 10.53
C ARG A 39 5.49 15.61 9.86
N GLU A 40 5.54 16.73 10.59
CA GLU A 40 6.33 17.98 10.51
C GLU A 40 6.82 18.55 9.15
N SER A 41 7.01 17.77 8.09
CA SER A 41 7.31 18.25 6.73
C SER A 41 6.99 17.24 5.61
N THR A 42 6.54 16.03 5.94
CA THR A 42 6.24 14.94 5.01
C THR A 42 4.83 14.42 5.22
N THR A 43 4.04 14.35 4.15
CA THR A 43 2.76 13.63 4.17
C THR A 43 3.05 12.16 4.02
N SER A 44 2.99 11.41 5.12
CA SER A 44 2.95 9.95 5.08
C SER A 44 1.51 9.46 5.30
N PHE A 45 1.21 8.25 4.89
CA PHE A 45 -0.08 7.64 5.21
C PHE A 45 0.08 6.13 5.32
N SER A 46 -0.57 5.53 6.29
CA SER A 46 -0.60 4.07 6.44
C SER A 46 -1.81 3.53 5.71
N ALA A 47 -1.70 2.35 5.10
CA ALA A 47 -2.81 1.68 4.44
C ALA A 47 -2.84 0.21 4.85
N ILE A 48 -3.99 -0.23 5.35
CA ILE A 48 -4.20 -1.57 5.85
C ILE A 48 -4.79 -2.41 4.71
N PHE A 49 -4.11 -3.51 4.40
CA PHE A 49 -4.55 -4.46 3.39
C PHE A 49 -4.84 -5.81 4.05
N GLU A 50 -5.97 -6.40 3.70
CA GLU A 50 -6.33 -7.74 4.14
C GLU A 50 -6.22 -8.75 2.99
N PHE A 51 -5.72 -9.94 3.29
CA PHE A 51 -5.58 -11.01 2.31
C PHE A 51 -6.93 -11.61 1.96
N VAL A 52 -7.22 -11.73 0.66
CA VAL A 52 -8.47 -12.36 0.19
C VAL A 52 -8.43 -13.89 0.37
N ALA A 53 -7.24 -14.50 0.42
CA ALA A 53 -7.07 -15.96 0.41
C ALA A 53 -6.01 -16.51 1.40
N GLY A 54 -5.86 -15.90 2.58
CA GLY A 54 -5.00 -16.43 3.65
C GLY A 54 -3.50 -16.43 3.33
N GLY A 55 -3.06 -15.54 2.45
CA GLY A 55 -1.64 -15.33 2.16
C GLY A 55 -0.90 -14.70 3.35
N LEU A 56 0.42 -14.85 3.35
CA LEU A 56 1.32 -14.14 4.27
C LEU A 56 2.31 -13.36 3.41
N LEU A 57 2.57 -12.11 3.79
CA LEU A 57 3.68 -11.31 3.25
C LEU A 57 4.71 -11.15 4.36
N GLU A 58 5.98 -11.28 3.99
CA GLU A 58 7.10 -11.01 4.89
C GLU A 58 7.45 -9.51 4.84
N ASP A 59 8.20 -9.03 5.83
CA ASP A 59 8.78 -7.69 5.78
C ASP A 59 9.61 -7.51 4.51
N GLY A 60 9.42 -6.40 3.80
CA GLY A 60 10.17 -6.19 2.57
C GLY A 60 9.58 -5.17 1.60
N GLY A 61 10.13 -5.20 0.40
CA GLY A 61 9.76 -4.33 -0.70
C GLY A 61 8.80 -4.98 -1.67
N TYR A 62 7.68 -4.33 -1.92
CA TYR A 62 6.63 -4.85 -2.79
C TYR A 62 6.15 -3.78 -3.76
N TYR A 63 5.53 -4.22 -4.86
CA TYR A 63 4.81 -3.33 -5.74
C TYR A 63 3.31 -3.51 -5.57
N VAL A 64 2.58 -2.41 -5.50
CA VAL A 64 1.12 -2.42 -5.52
C VAL A 64 0.61 -1.99 -6.88
N GLU A 65 -0.38 -2.73 -7.39
CA GLU A 65 -1.02 -2.49 -8.68
C GLU A 65 -2.54 -2.46 -8.51
N HIS A 66 -3.17 -1.49 -9.18
CA HIS A 66 -4.62 -1.33 -9.21
C HIS A 66 -5.02 -0.55 -10.48
N PRO A 67 -6.15 -0.89 -11.15
CA PRO A 67 -6.48 -0.28 -12.45
C PRO A 67 -6.61 1.25 -12.45
N LYS A 68 -6.96 1.83 -11.30
CA LYS A 68 -7.21 3.28 -11.17
C LYS A 68 -5.98 4.10 -10.77
N ILE A 69 -4.89 3.48 -10.31
CA ILE A 69 -3.70 4.19 -9.80
C ILE A 69 -2.41 3.63 -10.36
N GLU A 70 -1.38 4.46 -10.39
CA GLU A 70 -0.05 4.10 -10.87
C GLU A 70 0.60 3.03 -9.99
N LYS A 71 1.32 2.12 -10.65
CA LYS A 71 2.13 1.12 -9.96
C LYS A 71 3.11 1.82 -9.04
N SER A 72 3.11 1.43 -7.77
CA SER A 72 3.92 2.08 -6.75
C SER A 72 4.66 1.08 -5.91
N TYR A 73 5.83 1.47 -5.44
CA TYR A 73 6.65 0.66 -4.55
C TYR A 73 6.23 0.94 -3.10
N LEU A 74 5.99 -0.14 -2.36
CA LEU A 74 5.65 -0.14 -0.95
C LEU A 74 6.79 -0.79 -0.18
N CYS A 75 7.24 -0.13 0.88
CA CYS A 75 7.95 -0.80 1.96
C CYS A 75 6.88 -1.32 2.91
N LEU A 76 6.81 -2.64 3.10
CA LEU A 76 5.94 -3.25 4.09
C LEU A 76 6.78 -3.51 5.35
N SER A 77 6.41 -2.87 6.45
CA SER A 77 6.85 -3.22 7.81
C SER A 77 5.65 -3.80 8.57
N LEU A 78 5.80 -5.02 9.07
CA LEU A 78 4.81 -5.72 9.88
C LEU A 78 4.76 -5.07 11.26
N ASN A 79 3.80 -4.17 11.49
CA ASN A 79 3.41 -3.77 12.86
C ASN A 79 2.37 -4.73 13.47
N SER A 80 1.71 -5.53 12.63
CA SER A 80 0.77 -6.60 12.95
C SER A 80 0.62 -7.48 11.70
N SER A 81 0.20 -8.73 11.83
CA SER A 81 0.05 -9.71 10.73
C SER A 81 -0.81 -9.24 9.54
N THR A 82 -1.47 -8.08 9.64
CA THR A 82 -2.40 -7.51 8.65
C THR A 82 -2.26 -5.99 8.46
N GLU A 83 -1.34 -5.31 9.17
CA GLU A 83 -1.20 -3.86 9.12
C GLU A 83 0.10 -3.45 8.45
N PHE A 84 -0.02 -2.65 7.39
CA PHE A 84 1.12 -2.18 6.61
C PHE A 84 1.26 -0.66 6.70
N GLU A 85 2.43 -0.20 7.12
CA GLU A 85 2.79 1.20 7.05
C GLU A 85 3.37 1.50 5.68
N ILE A 86 2.72 2.39 4.90
CA ILE A 86 3.28 2.83 3.62
C ILE A 86 4.01 4.15 3.83
N LEU A 87 5.33 4.11 3.68
CA LEU A 87 6.11 5.34 3.64
C LEU A 87 6.26 5.83 2.20
N VAL A 88 5.37 6.71 1.75
CA VAL A 88 5.58 7.44 0.49
C VAL A 88 6.53 8.59 0.76
N SER A 89 7.84 8.34 0.67
CA SER A 89 8.80 9.43 0.59
C SER A 89 8.71 10.05 -0.81
N SER A 90 7.88 11.08 -0.98
CA SER A 90 8.07 11.98 -2.11
C SER A 90 9.41 12.68 -1.89
N LEU A 91 10.49 12.15 -2.46
CA LEU A 91 11.66 12.98 -2.73
C LEU A 91 11.17 14.05 -3.70
N LYS A 92 10.89 15.24 -3.15
CA LYS A 92 10.79 16.46 -3.96
C LYS A 92 12.11 16.55 -4.72
N ALA A 93 12.05 16.30 -6.02
CA ALA A 93 13.11 16.71 -6.94
C ALA A 93 13.22 18.25 -6.92
#